data_AF-A0AA38RDB6-F1
#
_entry.id   AF-A0AA38RDB6-F1
#
_cell.length_a   1.000
_cell.length_b   1.000
_cell.length_c   1.000
_cell.angle_alpha   90.00
_cell.angle_beta   90.00
_cell.angle_gamma   90.00
#
_symmetry.space_group_name_H-M   'P 1'
#
loop_
_entity.id
_entity.type
_entity.pdbx_description
1 polymer ?
#
loop_
_entity_poly.entity_id
_entity_poly.type
_entity_poly.pdbx_seq_one_letter_code
_entity_poly.pdbx_strand_id
1 'polypeptide(L)'
;MGRTEPSIGRPPASFRRAARAKKAKATLNVLIPSLLSAHPRARRGIDAAELIVEPPAQQEAQNVRSAENGSPAGPRLALCVGDTLATAHSLLRNASTGEFDLSNKGTRVAVLNMASPLSPGGGFLNGAGSQEESLCMRTTLLPSLRDEYYRLPELGTVYTPDVLVFRNEGGEDLEKRDRWFVDCISSAMLRLPETETDEAGRGRYVHEKDRELVLRKMRVVLRVCQAKGARKIVLGTWGCGAYGNPVGEVGAAWRKVLLPAQEAKGKKRGDKERWIGIEDVVFAIKDRGMAEAFRRAFGNSLPVMKMADSDDVGEDSEEQEDMDEADSQELQDKIRELETRIQQGGNPHVRAGLTTVLTGLRSQLAEKCTKRRDRRDSEEEEEEKDDETDS
;
A
#
# COMPACT_ATOMS: atom_id res chain seq x y z
N MET A 1 38.02 19.72 -5.45
CA MET A 1 37.61 18.39 -5.94
C MET A 1 36.19 18.51 -6.45
N GLY A 2 36.01 18.61 -7.76
CA GLY A 2 34.69 18.70 -8.39
C GLY A 2 34.12 17.30 -8.60
N ARG A 3 32.82 17.13 -8.34
CA ARG A 3 32.09 15.88 -8.60
C ARG A 3 32.37 15.43 -10.04
N THR A 4 32.86 14.20 -10.20
CA THR A 4 33.25 13.61 -11.49
C THR A 4 32.07 13.04 -12.28
N GLU A 5 30.88 13.05 -11.69
CA GLU A 5 29.64 12.62 -12.34
C GLU A 5 28.65 13.78 -12.38
N PRO A 6 28.04 14.07 -13.55
CA PRO A 6 27.00 15.08 -13.63
C PRO A 6 25.81 14.60 -12.77
N SER A 7 25.42 15.39 -11.77
CA SER A 7 24.16 15.15 -11.06
C SER A 7 23.05 15.19 -12.10
N ILE A 8 22.50 14.02 -12.44
CA ILE A 8 21.35 13.93 -13.33
C ILE A 8 20.18 14.48 -12.52
N GLY A 9 19.92 15.78 -12.64
CA GLY A 9 18.82 16.43 -11.95
C GLY A 9 17.53 15.68 -12.28
N ARG A 10 16.83 15.21 -11.24
CA ARG A 10 15.55 14.52 -11.41
C ARG A 10 14.58 15.45 -12.14
N PRO A 11 13.88 14.97 -13.18
CA PRO A 11 12.90 15.79 -13.87
C PRO A 11 11.81 16.24 -12.89
N PRO A 12 11.22 17.43 -13.09
CA PRO A 12 10.19 17.95 -12.19
C PRO A 12 9.02 16.96 -12.02
N ALA A 13 8.34 17.01 -10.87
CA ALA A 13 7.28 16.06 -10.52
C ALA A 13 6.17 15.97 -11.59
N SER A 14 5.84 17.09 -12.24
CA SER A 14 4.88 17.16 -13.35
C SER A 14 5.33 16.34 -14.57
N PHE A 15 6.62 16.41 -14.94
CA PHE A 15 7.19 15.62 -16.03
C PHE A 15 7.21 14.13 -15.70
N ARG A 16 7.60 13.77 -14.48
CA ARG A 16 7.57 12.37 -14.01
C ARG A 16 6.14 11.81 -14.03
N ARG A 17 5.16 12.58 -13.57
CA ARG A 17 3.74 12.23 -13.65
C ARG A 17 3.27 12.04 -15.09
N ALA A 18 3.62 12.95 -16.00
CA ALA A 18 3.27 12.84 -17.41
C ALA A 18 3.92 11.62 -18.08
N ALA A 19 5.18 11.32 -17.75
CA ALA A 19 5.87 10.13 -18.23
C ALA A 19 5.19 8.84 -17.75
N ARG A 20 4.81 8.76 -16.47
CA ARG A 20 4.01 7.65 -15.93
C ARG A 20 2.67 7.51 -16.64
N ALA A 21 1.94 8.60 -16.86
CA ALA A 21 0.66 8.59 -17.57
C ALA A 21 0.81 8.09 -19.02
N LYS A 22 1.88 8.50 -19.73
CA LYS A 22 2.21 8.00 -21.07
C LYS A 22 2.51 6.50 -21.05
N LYS A 23 3.32 6.04 -20.10
CA LYS A 23 3.65 4.61 -19.92
C LYS A 23 2.43 3.78 -19.56
N ALA A 24 1.53 4.31 -18.73
CA ALA A 24 0.27 3.68 -18.35
C ALA A 24 -0.62 3.42 -19.58
N LYS A 25 -0.80 4.44 -20.43
CA LYS A 25 -1.57 4.32 -21.68
C LYS A 25 -0.97 3.28 -22.64
N ALA A 26 0.36 3.28 -22.79
CA ALA A 26 1.04 2.27 -23.62
C ALA A 26 0.89 0.86 -23.04
N THR A 27 1.00 0.73 -21.72
CA THR A 27 0.83 -0.55 -21.02
C THR A 27 -0.59 -1.09 -21.24
N LEU A 28 -1.61 -0.26 -21.04
CA LEU A 28 -3.01 -0.68 -21.19
C LEU A 28 -3.40 -0.98 -22.64
N ASN A 29 -3.04 -0.11 -23.59
CA ASN A 29 -3.56 -0.20 -24.95
C ASN A 29 -2.74 -1.10 -25.87
N VAL A 30 -1.47 -1.39 -25.51
CA VAL A 30 -0.56 -2.15 -26.37
C VAL A 30 -0.08 -3.42 -25.66
N LEU A 31 0.54 -3.27 -24.49
CA LEU A 31 1.20 -4.40 -23.82
C LEU A 31 0.20 -5.42 -23.26
N ILE A 32 -0.82 -4.97 -22.52
CA ILE A 32 -1.83 -5.86 -21.92
C ILE A 32 -2.55 -6.71 -23.00
N PRO A 33 -3.08 -6.14 -24.10
CA PRO A 33 -3.70 -6.95 -25.16
C PRO A 33 -2.77 -8.03 -25.72
N SER A 34 -1.49 -7.68 -25.96
CA SER A 34 -0.47 -8.62 -26.42
C SER A 34 -0.21 -9.74 -25.40
N LEU A 35 -0.05 -9.39 -24.12
CA LEU A 35 0.12 -10.34 -23.02
C LEU A 35 -1.07 -11.29 -22.91
N LEU A 36 -2.30 -10.77 -22.94
CA LEU A 36 -3.49 -11.59 -22.79
C LEU A 36 -3.79 -12.46 -24.01
N SER A 37 -3.28 -12.10 -25.20
CA SER A 37 -3.27 -12.99 -26.36
C SER A 37 -2.25 -14.13 -26.19
N ALA A 38 -1.09 -13.84 -25.60
CA ALA A 38 -0.02 -14.82 -25.37
C ALA A 38 -0.24 -15.71 -24.13
N HIS A 39 -1.06 -15.27 -23.18
CA HIS A 39 -1.28 -15.92 -21.88
C HIS A 39 -2.78 -16.19 -21.64
N PRO A 40 -3.33 -17.30 -22.17
CA PRO A 40 -4.74 -17.66 -21.97
C PRO A 40 -5.14 -17.84 -20.50
N ARG A 41 -4.18 -18.18 -19.62
CA ARG A 41 -4.40 -18.28 -18.18
C ARG A 41 -4.76 -16.93 -17.57
N ALA A 42 -3.98 -15.89 -17.86
CA ALA A 42 -4.22 -14.53 -17.37
C ALA A 42 -5.58 -13.99 -17.88
N ARG A 43 -5.93 -14.29 -19.13
CA ARG A 43 -7.25 -13.97 -19.69
C ARG A 43 -8.38 -14.62 -18.88
N ARG A 44 -8.30 -15.93 -18.62
CA ARG A 44 -9.29 -16.64 -17.80
C ARG A 44 -9.37 -16.09 -16.37
N GLY A 45 -8.23 -15.67 -15.80
CA GLY A 45 -8.20 -15.01 -14.49
C GLY A 45 -9.01 -13.72 -14.46
N ILE A 46 -8.87 -12.88 -15.48
CA ILE A 46 -9.67 -11.65 -15.67
C ILE A 46 -11.16 -11.98 -15.86
N ASP A 47 -11.47 -12.99 -16.67
CA ASP A 47 -12.86 -13.38 -16.93
C ASP A 47 -13.54 -13.97 -15.68
N ALA A 48 -12.77 -14.67 -14.85
CA ALA A 48 -13.19 -15.24 -13.57
C ALA A 48 -13.25 -14.23 -12.41
N ALA A 49 -12.85 -12.98 -12.62
CA ALA A 49 -12.92 -11.97 -11.59
C ALA A 49 -14.36 -11.70 -11.16
N GLU A 50 -14.59 -11.67 -9.85
CA GLU A 50 -15.92 -11.61 -9.26
C GLU A 50 -15.98 -10.59 -8.11
N LEU A 51 -17.10 -9.87 -8.02
CA LEU A 51 -17.42 -9.02 -6.88
C LEU A 51 -18.10 -9.85 -5.79
N ILE A 52 -17.53 -9.84 -4.59
CA ILE A 52 -18.03 -10.54 -3.41
C ILE A 52 -18.42 -9.49 -2.37
N VAL A 53 -19.68 -9.52 -1.93
CA VAL A 53 -20.23 -8.56 -0.96
C VAL A 53 -20.61 -9.30 0.32
N GLU A 54 -20.07 -8.85 1.45
CA GLU A 54 -20.35 -9.40 2.79
C GLU A 54 -20.35 -10.93 2.86
N PRO A 55 -19.23 -11.61 2.52
CA PRO A 55 -19.14 -13.05 2.63
C PRO A 55 -19.41 -13.51 4.07
N PRO A 56 -20.12 -14.64 4.26
CA PRO A 56 -20.40 -15.16 5.60
C PRO A 56 -19.10 -15.57 6.30
N ALA A 57 -19.11 -15.53 7.63
CA ALA A 57 -18.03 -16.14 8.40
C ALA A 57 -18.00 -17.66 8.12
N GLN A 58 -16.83 -18.20 7.81
CA GLN A 58 -16.69 -19.63 7.56
C GLN A 58 -16.69 -20.37 8.90
N GLN A 59 -17.65 -21.28 9.09
CA GLN A 59 -17.66 -22.20 10.23
C GLN A 59 -16.62 -23.31 10.00
N GLU A 60 -16.06 -23.86 11.08
CA GLU A 60 -15.24 -25.07 11.02
C GLU A 60 -16.02 -26.15 10.26
N ALA A 61 -15.62 -26.46 9.03
CA ALA A 61 -16.18 -27.60 8.32
C ALA A 61 -15.85 -28.85 9.13
N GLN A 62 -16.87 -29.50 9.68
CA GLN A 62 -16.75 -30.75 10.46
C GLN A 62 -16.14 -31.94 9.67
N ASN A 63 -15.67 -31.72 8.44
CA ASN A 63 -15.19 -32.74 7.51
C ASN A 63 -13.68 -32.73 7.24
N VAL A 64 -12.85 -31.96 7.96
CA VAL A 64 -11.39 -32.23 7.99
C VAL A 64 -11.09 -33.21 9.12
N ARG A 65 -11.67 -34.41 9.06
CA ARG A 65 -11.12 -35.57 9.76
C ARG A 65 -10.07 -36.16 8.81
N SER A 66 -8.85 -36.27 9.32
CA SER A 66 -7.67 -36.88 8.67
C SER A 66 -6.71 -35.89 7.98
N ALA A 67 -6.07 -35.02 8.75
CA ALA A 67 -4.69 -34.59 8.49
C ALA A 67 -4.06 -34.13 9.81
N GLU A 68 -3.26 -35.04 10.38
CA GLU A 68 -2.12 -34.88 11.30
C GLU A 68 -2.13 -33.85 12.45
N ASN A 69 -1.72 -34.36 13.61
CA ASN A 69 -1.48 -33.66 14.87
C ASN A 69 -0.64 -32.37 14.71
N GLY A 70 -1.33 -31.23 14.64
CA GLY A 70 -0.77 -29.92 14.91
C GLY A 70 -1.89 -29.02 15.37
N SER A 71 -1.77 -28.42 16.56
CA SER A 71 -2.70 -27.40 17.04
C SER A 71 -2.96 -26.37 15.93
N PRO A 72 -4.20 -25.90 15.69
CA PRO A 72 -4.45 -24.87 14.68
C PRO A 72 -3.89 -23.54 15.22
N ALA A 73 -2.59 -23.33 15.05
CA ALA A 73 -1.94 -22.06 15.30
C ALA A 73 -2.49 -21.05 14.28
N GLY A 74 -2.71 -19.81 14.72
CA GLY A 74 -3.06 -18.72 13.81
C GLY A 74 -1.97 -18.49 12.76
N PRO A 75 -2.24 -17.66 11.73
CA PRO A 75 -1.28 -17.38 10.68
C PRO A 75 0.03 -16.83 11.27
N ARG A 76 1.16 -17.20 10.67
CA ARG A 76 2.45 -16.56 10.96
C ARG A 76 2.41 -15.14 10.43
N LEU A 77 2.79 -14.19 11.29
CA LEU A 77 2.70 -12.77 10.97
C LEU A 77 4.11 -12.22 10.81
N ALA A 78 4.33 -11.40 9.79
CA ALA A 78 5.58 -10.68 9.61
C ALA A 78 5.35 -9.29 9.00
N LEU A 79 6.29 -8.39 9.25
CA LEU A 79 6.43 -7.11 8.57
C LEU A 79 7.56 -7.24 7.54
N CYS A 80 7.39 -6.64 6.37
CA CYS A 80 8.46 -6.48 5.40
C CYS A 80 8.51 -5.03 4.95
N VAL A 81 9.69 -4.41 5.05
CA VAL A 81 9.93 -3.09 4.47
C VAL A 81 10.20 -3.29 2.99
N GLY A 82 9.22 -2.94 2.14
CA GLY A 82 9.34 -3.16 0.69
C GLY A 82 8.03 -3.13 -0.07
N ASP A 83 8.15 -3.36 -1.38
CA ASP A 83 7.04 -3.37 -2.33
C ASP A 83 6.15 -4.62 -2.22
N THR A 84 4.84 -4.43 -2.45
CA THR A 84 3.83 -5.51 -2.36
C THR A 84 4.16 -6.70 -3.26
N LEU A 85 4.57 -6.47 -4.52
CA LEU A 85 4.86 -7.55 -5.47
C LEU A 85 6.21 -8.20 -5.20
N ALA A 86 7.21 -7.44 -4.75
CA ALA A 86 8.49 -7.99 -4.31
C ALA A 86 8.30 -8.94 -3.11
N THR A 87 7.50 -8.54 -2.11
CA THR A 87 7.12 -9.41 -0.99
C THR A 87 6.32 -10.62 -1.43
N ALA A 88 5.36 -10.46 -2.33
CA ALA A 88 4.62 -11.60 -2.85
C ALA A 88 5.52 -12.60 -3.60
N HIS A 89 6.48 -12.10 -4.38
CA HIS A 89 7.44 -12.94 -5.10
C HIS A 89 8.33 -13.74 -4.13
N SER A 90 8.83 -13.13 -3.07
CA SER A 90 9.66 -13.85 -2.08
C SER A 90 8.90 -14.97 -1.37
N LEU A 91 7.59 -14.82 -1.18
CA LEU A 91 6.72 -15.84 -0.60
C LEU A 91 6.49 -17.05 -1.52
N LEU A 92 6.73 -16.93 -2.83
CA LEU A 92 6.67 -18.04 -3.79
C LEU A 92 7.82 -19.03 -3.65
N ARG A 93 8.90 -18.64 -2.96
CA ARG A 93 10.06 -19.50 -2.73
C ARG A 93 9.68 -20.66 -1.81
N ASN A 94 9.91 -21.87 -2.28
CA ASN A 94 9.75 -23.08 -1.50
C ASN A 94 10.94 -23.19 -0.52
N ALA A 95 10.64 -23.35 0.77
CA ALA A 95 11.69 -23.43 1.80
C ALA A 95 12.57 -24.68 1.69
N SER A 96 12.05 -25.78 1.13
CA SER A 96 12.75 -27.07 1.03
C SER A 96 13.60 -27.18 -0.23
N THR A 97 13.09 -26.73 -1.38
CA THR A 97 13.82 -26.82 -2.66
C THR A 97 14.56 -25.54 -3.03
N GLY A 98 14.19 -24.41 -2.43
CA GLY A 98 14.71 -23.09 -2.78
C GLY A 98 14.16 -22.52 -4.10
N GLU A 99 13.39 -23.30 -4.86
CA GLU A 99 12.78 -22.89 -6.13
C GLU A 99 11.53 -22.02 -5.93
N PHE A 100 11.22 -21.18 -6.92
CA PHE A 100 10.04 -20.33 -6.91
C PHE A 100 8.87 -21.01 -7.62
N ASP A 101 7.71 -21.11 -6.96
CA ASP A 101 6.44 -21.48 -7.62
C ASP A 101 5.88 -20.28 -8.39
N LEU A 102 6.50 -19.89 -9.51
CA LEU A 102 6.04 -18.80 -10.36
C LEU A 102 4.61 -19.02 -10.90
N SER A 103 4.12 -20.27 -10.87
CA SER A 103 2.76 -20.61 -11.27
C SER A 103 1.72 -20.30 -10.20
N ASN A 104 2.15 -20.12 -8.94
CA ASN A 104 1.33 -19.89 -7.75
C ASN A 104 0.21 -20.93 -7.51
N LYS A 105 0.39 -22.17 -8.00
CA LYS A 105 -0.61 -23.24 -7.85
C LYS A 105 -0.49 -23.98 -6.52
N GLY A 106 0.74 -24.12 -6.02
CA GLY A 106 1.03 -24.77 -4.74
C GLY A 106 1.03 -23.75 -3.60
N THR A 107 1.72 -22.63 -3.79
CA THR A 107 1.94 -21.65 -2.72
C THR A 107 0.69 -20.82 -2.39
N ARG A 108 -0.14 -20.49 -3.40
CA ARG A 108 -1.41 -19.77 -3.23
C ARG A 108 -1.25 -18.42 -2.50
N VAL A 109 -0.33 -17.60 -3.02
CA VAL A 109 -0.11 -16.22 -2.60
C VAL A 109 -1.21 -15.31 -3.15
N ALA A 110 -1.77 -14.47 -2.28
CA ALA A 110 -2.69 -13.40 -2.64
C ALA A 110 -2.17 -12.04 -2.15
N VAL A 111 -2.43 -10.98 -2.91
CA VAL A 111 -2.09 -9.60 -2.54
C VAL A 111 -3.34 -8.74 -2.38
N LEU A 112 -3.35 -7.86 -1.37
CA LEU A 112 -4.37 -6.82 -1.25
C LEU A 112 -4.04 -5.67 -2.21
N ASN A 113 -4.87 -5.43 -3.22
CA ASN A 113 -4.93 -4.15 -3.92
C ASN A 113 -5.72 -3.16 -3.05
N MET A 114 -5.06 -2.09 -2.65
CA MET A 114 -5.63 -1.00 -1.84
C MET A 114 -6.47 -0.08 -2.73
N ALA A 115 -7.56 -0.65 -3.23
CA ALA A 115 -8.28 -0.16 -4.39
C ALA A 115 -9.04 1.15 -4.15
N SER A 116 -9.24 1.89 -5.22
CA SER A 116 -10.16 3.01 -5.26
C SER A 116 -11.61 2.57 -5.18
N PRO A 117 -12.48 3.20 -4.36
CA PRO A 117 -13.89 2.84 -4.32
C PRO A 117 -14.65 3.29 -5.58
N LEU A 118 -14.09 4.26 -6.33
CA LEU A 118 -14.81 4.94 -7.41
C LEU A 118 -14.28 4.65 -8.80
N SER A 119 -13.00 4.31 -8.94
CA SER A 119 -12.34 4.26 -10.24
C SER A 119 -11.43 3.04 -10.36
N PRO A 120 -11.64 2.16 -11.35
CA PRO A 120 -10.73 1.06 -11.65
C PRO A 120 -9.29 1.52 -11.81
N GLY A 121 -8.38 0.96 -11.01
CA GLY A 121 -6.96 1.32 -11.05
C GLY A 121 -6.67 2.76 -10.59
N GLY A 122 -7.61 3.41 -9.91
CA GLY A 122 -7.43 4.74 -9.34
C GLY A 122 -7.02 5.79 -10.37
N GLY A 123 -5.89 6.45 -10.12
CA GLY A 123 -5.29 7.46 -10.98
C GLY A 123 -4.28 6.92 -12.00
N PHE A 124 -4.30 5.62 -12.32
CA PHE A 124 -3.31 4.95 -13.18
C PHE A 124 -3.07 5.69 -14.52
N LEU A 125 -4.14 6.00 -15.25
CA LEU A 125 -4.04 6.72 -16.53
C LEU A 125 -3.58 8.18 -16.40
N ASN A 126 -3.64 8.73 -15.18
CA ASN A 126 -3.24 10.09 -14.83
C ASN A 126 -1.83 10.16 -14.24
N GLY A 127 -1.10 9.03 -14.19
CA GLY A 127 0.27 8.96 -13.69
C GLY A 127 0.41 9.11 -12.17
N ALA A 128 -0.66 8.82 -11.43
CA ALA A 128 -0.58 8.65 -9.97
C ALA A 128 0.36 7.48 -9.61
N GLY A 129 0.86 7.47 -8.38
CA GLY A 129 1.89 6.55 -7.92
C GLY A 129 1.57 5.90 -6.59
N SER A 130 0.29 5.62 -6.31
CA SER A 130 -0.06 4.82 -5.13
C SER A 130 0.14 3.32 -5.41
N GLN A 131 -0.12 2.49 -4.41
CA GLN A 131 0.03 1.05 -4.51
C GLN A 131 -0.87 0.44 -5.61
N GLU A 132 -2.12 0.90 -5.75
CA GLU A 132 -3.03 0.41 -6.80
C GLU A 132 -2.49 0.69 -8.21
N GLU A 133 -1.97 1.90 -8.47
CA GLU A 133 -1.39 2.23 -9.77
C GLU A 133 -0.10 1.44 -10.05
N SER A 134 0.71 1.17 -9.03
CA SER A 134 1.89 0.29 -9.14
C SER A 134 1.48 -1.13 -9.57
N LEU A 135 0.46 -1.70 -8.93
CA LEU A 135 -0.10 -3.01 -9.32
C LEU A 135 -0.63 -2.98 -10.76
N CYS A 136 -1.39 -1.97 -11.14
CA CYS A 136 -1.92 -1.84 -12.52
C CYS A 136 -0.83 -1.65 -13.57
N MET A 137 0.29 -1.00 -13.21
CA MET A 137 1.43 -0.80 -14.10
C MET A 137 2.24 -2.07 -14.33
N ARG A 138 2.20 -3.00 -13.39
CA ARG A 138 3.10 -4.16 -13.37
C ARG A 138 2.41 -5.50 -13.61
N THR A 139 1.09 -5.50 -13.66
CA THR A 139 0.29 -6.71 -13.72
C THR A 139 -0.88 -6.61 -14.69
N THR A 140 -1.49 -7.74 -15.02
CA THR A 140 -2.73 -7.80 -15.83
C THR A 140 -4.00 -7.54 -15.01
N LEU A 141 -3.90 -6.89 -13.84
CA LEU A 141 -5.02 -6.65 -12.94
C LEU A 141 -6.07 -5.71 -13.53
N LEU A 142 -5.67 -4.57 -14.10
CA LEU A 142 -6.61 -3.50 -14.46
C LEU A 142 -7.82 -3.94 -15.30
N PRO A 143 -7.69 -4.80 -16.34
CA PRO A 143 -8.84 -5.29 -17.09
C PRO A 143 -9.85 -6.12 -16.29
N SER A 144 -9.49 -6.69 -15.13
CA SER A 144 -10.42 -7.42 -14.27
C SER A 144 -11.28 -6.49 -13.40
N LEU A 145 -10.85 -5.24 -13.24
CA LEU A 145 -11.50 -4.20 -12.46
C LEU A 145 -12.60 -3.55 -13.31
N ARG A 146 -13.68 -4.29 -13.57
CA ARG A 146 -14.79 -3.86 -14.45
C ARG A 146 -15.53 -2.68 -13.83
N ASP A 147 -15.89 -1.69 -14.64
CA ASP A 147 -16.64 -0.49 -14.19
C ASP A 147 -17.92 -0.84 -13.40
N GLU A 148 -18.59 -1.94 -13.75
CA GLU A 148 -19.79 -2.46 -13.08
C GLU A 148 -19.57 -2.88 -11.61
N TYR A 149 -18.32 -3.16 -11.22
CA TYR A 149 -17.97 -3.46 -9.83
C TYR A 149 -17.74 -2.18 -9.00
N TYR A 150 -17.54 -1.04 -9.65
CA TYR A 150 -17.12 0.21 -9.01
C TYR A 150 -18.28 1.11 -8.64
N ARG A 151 -18.00 2.08 -7.76
CA ARG A 151 -18.84 2.32 -6.57
C ARG A 151 -18.84 1.07 -5.71
N LEU A 152 -17.63 0.59 -5.43
CA LEU A 152 -17.40 -0.64 -4.67
C LEU A 152 -18.29 -0.62 -3.42
N PRO A 153 -19.08 -1.69 -3.19
CA PRO A 153 -19.88 -1.79 -1.99
C PRO A 153 -19.01 -1.59 -0.75
N GLU A 154 -19.59 -1.01 0.30
CA GLU A 154 -18.82 -0.67 1.50
C GLU A 154 -18.13 -1.90 2.11
N LEU A 155 -18.74 -3.06 2.01
CA LEU A 155 -18.16 -4.36 2.40
C LEU A 155 -18.02 -5.30 1.21
N GLY A 156 -17.70 -4.71 0.06
CA GLY A 156 -17.43 -5.39 -1.20
C GLY A 156 -15.94 -5.51 -1.48
N THR A 157 -15.59 -6.59 -2.17
CA THR A 157 -14.24 -6.91 -2.57
C THR A 157 -14.27 -7.63 -3.92
N VAL A 158 -13.42 -7.22 -4.85
CA VAL A 158 -13.23 -7.94 -6.12
C VAL A 158 -12.09 -8.93 -5.96
N TYR A 159 -12.37 -10.21 -6.13
CA TYR A 159 -11.35 -11.25 -6.21
C TYR A 159 -10.98 -11.49 -7.67
N THR A 160 -9.68 -11.45 -7.99
CA THR A 160 -9.14 -11.75 -9.32
C THR A 160 -8.07 -12.85 -9.18
N PRO A 161 -8.34 -14.07 -9.65
CA PRO A 161 -7.32 -15.12 -9.68
C PRO A 161 -6.35 -14.92 -10.85
N ASP A 162 -5.19 -15.58 -10.79
CA ASP A 162 -4.27 -15.72 -11.93
C ASP A 162 -3.85 -14.37 -12.58
N VAL A 163 -3.60 -13.35 -11.76
CA VAL A 163 -3.04 -12.08 -12.22
C VAL A 163 -1.58 -12.28 -12.61
N LEU A 164 -1.25 -12.03 -13.87
CA LEU A 164 0.12 -12.15 -14.38
C LEU A 164 0.92 -10.90 -14.03
N VAL A 165 2.04 -11.08 -13.33
CA VAL A 165 3.05 -10.07 -13.08
C VAL A 165 4.09 -10.11 -14.20
N PHE A 166 4.29 -8.97 -14.85
CA PHE A 166 5.13 -8.88 -16.04
C PHE A 166 6.19 -7.78 -15.98
N ARG A 167 6.30 -7.04 -14.87
CA ARG A 167 7.24 -5.93 -14.72
C ARG A 167 7.75 -5.84 -13.28
N ASN A 168 9.04 -5.61 -13.12
CA ASN A 168 9.68 -5.44 -11.82
C ASN A 168 9.42 -4.05 -11.21
N GLU A 169 9.93 -3.80 -10.01
CA GLU A 169 9.76 -2.52 -9.31
C GLU A 169 10.48 -1.37 -10.03
N GLY A 170 11.68 -1.60 -10.58
CA GLY A 170 12.43 -0.65 -11.42
C GLY A 170 11.71 -0.25 -12.72
N GLY A 171 10.62 -0.95 -13.06
CA GLY A 171 9.77 -0.63 -14.19
C GLY A 171 10.19 -1.30 -15.51
N GLU A 172 11.06 -2.31 -15.44
CA GLU A 172 11.50 -3.13 -16.56
C GLU A 172 10.58 -4.34 -16.74
N ASP A 173 10.25 -4.64 -17.99
CA ASP A 173 9.41 -5.79 -18.33
C ASP A 173 10.20 -7.08 -18.15
N LEU A 174 9.62 -8.04 -17.43
CA LEU A 174 10.20 -9.35 -17.16
C LEU A 174 10.24 -10.20 -18.43
N GLU A 175 11.31 -10.99 -18.58
CA GLU A 175 11.40 -12.04 -19.59
C GLU A 175 10.28 -13.06 -19.39
N LYS A 176 9.89 -13.75 -20.48
CA LYS A 176 8.75 -14.70 -20.44
C LYS A 176 8.88 -15.77 -19.35
N ARG A 177 10.11 -16.21 -19.04
CA ARG A 177 10.41 -17.27 -18.05
C ARG A 177 10.31 -16.79 -16.60
N ASP A 178 10.50 -15.49 -16.36
CA ASP A 178 10.54 -14.89 -15.02
C ASP A 178 9.19 -14.27 -14.63
N ARG A 179 8.22 -14.27 -15.55
CA ARG A 179 6.85 -13.86 -15.27
C ARG A 179 6.17 -14.86 -14.36
N TRP A 180 5.38 -14.34 -13.43
CA TRP A 180 4.76 -15.12 -12.39
C TRP A 180 3.32 -14.70 -12.15
N PHE A 181 2.57 -15.54 -11.45
CA PHE A 181 1.15 -15.34 -11.16
C PHE A 181 0.93 -15.03 -9.69
N VAL A 182 -0.10 -14.23 -9.42
CA VAL A 182 -0.57 -13.96 -8.06
C VAL A 182 -2.08 -13.81 -8.07
N ASP A 183 -2.73 -14.11 -6.96
CA ASP A 183 -4.13 -13.75 -6.80
C ASP A 183 -4.23 -12.33 -6.23
N CYS A 184 -5.25 -11.58 -6.61
CA CYS A 184 -5.43 -10.21 -6.16
C CYS A 184 -6.81 -9.99 -5.54
N ILE A 185 -6.83 -9.26 -4.44
CA ILE A 185 -8.02 -8.90 -3.70
C ILE A 185 -8.12 -7.39 -3.71
N SER A 186 -9.06 -6.83 -4.46
CA SER A 186 -9.26 -5.38 -4.59
C SER A 186 -10.37 -4.92 -3.66
N SER A 187 -10.02 -4.15 -2.63
CA SER A 187 -10.99 -3.61 -1.68
C SER A 187 -10.61 -2.18 -1.28
N ALA A 188 -11.62 -1.34 -1.05
CA ALA A 188 -11.42 0.07 -0.72
C ALA A 188 -11.54 0.35 0.78
N MET A 189 -10.64 1.20 1.29
CA MET A 189 -10.70 1.71 2.67
C MET A 189 -11.55 2.99 2.76
N LEU A 190 -11.85 3.46 3.97
CA LEU A 190 -12.47 4.76 4.22
C LEU A 190 -11.66 5.87 3.54
N ARG A 191 -12.33 6.82 2.91
CA ARG A 191 -11.69 7.99 2.30
C ARG A 191 -11.84 9.19 3.20
N LEU A 192 -10.70 9.72 3.65
CA LEU A 192 -10.60 10.93 4.47
C LEU A 192 -11.58 10.91 5.66
N PRO A 193 -11.55 9.85 6.49
CA PRO A 193 -12.37 9.82 7.71
C PRO A 193 -11.97 10.98 8.63
N GLU A 194 -12.89 11.36 9.51
CA GLU A 194 -12.59 12.40 10.49
C GLU A 194 -11.62 11.86 11.54
N THR A 195 -10.48 12.55 11.71
CA THR A 195 -9.40 12.11 12.59
C THR A 195 -8.93 13.23 13.50
N GLU A 196 -8.57 12.88 14.72
CA GLU A 196 -7.89 13.73 15.69
C GLU A 196 -6.43 13.29 15.83
N THR A 197 -5.54 14.21 16.19
CA THR A 197 -4.13 13.92 16.45
C THR A 197 -3.83 14.25 17.90
N ASP A 198 -3.23 13.32 18.65
CA ASP A 198 -2.83 13.59 20.03
C ASP A 198 -1.52 14.38 20.13
N GLU A 199 -1.14 14.78 21.35
CA GLU A 199 0.08 15.55 21.64
C GLU A 199 1.36 14.85 21.16
N ALA A 200 1.32 13.52 20.99
CA ALA A 200 2.44 12.71 20.48
C ALA A 200 2.38 12.52 18.95
N GLY A 201 1.55 13.29 18.24
CA GLY A 201 1.42 13.23 16.78
C GLY A 201 0.67 11.99 16.27
N ARG A 202 0.00 11.22 17.15
CA ARG A 202 -0.68 9.98 16.75
C ARG A 202 -2.12 10.28 16.35
N GLY A 203 -2.43 10.01 15.09
CA GLY A 203 -3.79 10.10 14.57
C GLY A 203 -4.71 9.01 15.12
N ARG A 204 -5.97 9.36 15.38
CA ARG A 204 -7.07 8.47 15.79
C ARG A 204 -8.34 8.83 15.05
N TYR A 205 -9.22 7.85 14.82
CA TYR A 205 -10.55 8.16 14.28
C TYR A 205 -11.39 8.89 15.34
N VAL A 206 -12.16 9.89 14.92
CA VAL A 206 -13.10 10.56 15.84
C VAL A 206 -14.29 9.64 16.13
N HIS A 207 -14.83 8.97 15.11
CA HIS A 207 -16.04 8.17 15.26
C HIS A 207 -15.75 6.69 15.49
N GLU A 208 -16.41 6.07 16.47
CA GLU A 208 -16.31 4.62 16.73
C GLU A 208 -16.82 3.79 15.54
N LYS A 209 -17.85 4.26 14.83
CA LYS A 209 -18.38 3.60 13.62
C LYS A 209 -17.31 3.38 12.54
N ASP A 210 -16.34 4.30 12.43
CA ASP A 210 -15.26 4.20 11.43
C ASP A 210 -14.29 3.08 11.83
N ARG A 211 -13.97 2.96 13.13
CA ARG A 211 -13.20 1.82 13.68
C ARG A 211 -13.90 0.50 13.42
N GLU A 212 -15.19 0.43 13.72
CA GLU A 212 -15.98 -0.78 13.51
C GLU A 212 -16.03 -1.18 12.03
N LEU A 213 -16.19 -0.20 11.15
CA LEU A 213 -16.24 -0.41 9.72
C LEU A 213 -14.89 -0.89 9.16
N VAL A 214 -13.77 -0.32 9.60
CA VAL A 214 -12.42 -0.81 9.27
C VAL A 214 -12.26 -2.28 9.68
N LEU A 215 -12.70 -2.65 10.89
CA LEU A 215 -12.64 -4.05 11.34
C LEU A 215 -13.52 -4.97 10.47
N ARG A 216 -14.73 -4.53 10.08
CA ARG A 216 -15.60 -5.31 9.18
C ARG A 216 -14.95 -5.49 7.81
N LYS A 217 -14.39 -4.43 7.22
CA LYS A 217 -13.66 -4.45 5.94
C LYS A 217 -12.48 -5.43 5.96
N MET A 218 -11.67 -5.40 7.01
CA MET A 218 -10.54 -6.33 7.18
C MET A 218 -11.00 -7.79 7.28
N ARG A 219 -12.08 -8.08 8.01
CA ARG A 219 -12.67 -9.43 8.06
C ARG A 219 -13.17 -9.89 6.70
N VAL A 220 -13.83 -9.02 5.93
CA VAL A 220 -14.28 -9.36 4.57
C VAL A 220 -13.11 -9.78 3.70
N VAL A 221 -12.01 -9.03 3.70
CA VAL A 221 -10.79 -9.39 2.96
C VAL A 221 -10.30 -10.79 3.34
N LEU A 222 -10.15 -11.07 4.65
CA LEU A 222 -9.66 -12.36 5.12
C LEU A 222 -10.63 -13.52 4.85
N ARG A 223 -11.95 -13.29 4.95
CA ARG A 223 -12.97 -14.29 4.58
C ARG A 223 -12.88 -14.63 3.09
N VAL A 224 -12.65 -13.64 2.22
CA VAL A 224 -12.42 -13.89 0.79
C VAL A 224 -11.13 -14.69 0.59
N CYS A 225 -10.01 -14.31 1.23
CA CYS A 225 -8.77 -15.08 1.17
C CYS A 225 -8.99 -16.55 1.53
N GLN A 226 -9.65 -16.78 2.67
CA GLN A 226 -9.92 -18.12 3.19
C GLN A 226 -10.84 -18.92 2.27
N ALA A 227 -11.94 -18.31 1.80
CA ALA A 227 -12.89 -18.96 0.89
C ALA A 227 -12.27 -19.29 -0.47
N LYS A 228 -11.33 -18.49 -0.95
CA LYS A 228 -10.59 -18.73 -2.20
C LYS A 228 -9.35 -19.60 -1.99
N GLY A 229 -9.05 -20.04 -0.76
CA GLY A 229 -7.94 -20.93 -0.45
C GLY A 229 -6.56 -20.29 -0.58
N ALA A 230 -6.46 -18.98 -0.37
CA ALA A 230 -5.18 -18.30 -0.25
C ALA A 230 -4.48 -18.73 1.04
N ARG A 231 -3.22 -19.15 0.93
CA ARG A 231 -2.41 -19.63 2.06
C ARG A 231 -1.46 -18.57 2.58
N LYS A 232 -0.91 -17.76 1.68
CA LYS A 232 0.00 -16.66 2.03
C LYS A 232 -0.59 -15.35 1.54
N ILE A 233 -0.66 -14.34 2.40
CA ILE A 233 -1.33 -13.08 2.09
C ILE A 233 -0.36 -11.93 2.30
N VAL A 234 -0.23 -11.07 1.29
CA VAL A 234 0.47 -9.78 1.42
C VAL A 234 -0.55 -8.68 1.63
N LEU A 235 -0.46 -8.05 2.79
CA LEU A 235 -1.23 -6.88 3.20
C LEU A 235 -0.29 -5.65 3.24
N GLY A 236 -0.77 -4.54 3.79
CA GLY A 236 0.03 -3.36 4.05
C GLY A 236 -0.77 -2.29 4.80
N THR A 237 -0.33 -1.04 4.68
CA THR A 237 -0.94 0.15 5.31
C THR A 237 -2.19 0.63 4.57
N TRP A 238 -3.19 -0.24 4.51
CA TRP A 238 -4.43 -0.04 3.74
C TRP A 238 -5.15 1.25 4.14
N GLY A 239 -5.16 2.22 3.22
CA GLY A 239 -5.81 3.53 3.39
C GLY A 239 -4.95 4.61 4.06
N CYS A 240 -3.70 4.34 4.46
CA CYS A 240 -2.88 5.29 5.21
C CYS A 240 -2.22 6.40 4.36
N GLY A 241 -2.21 6.26 3.03
CA GLY A 241 -1.69 7.27 2.12
C GLY A 241 -2.74 8.33 1.77
N ALA A 242 -3.09 8.43 0.48
CA ALA A 242 -4.04 9.42 -0.04
C ALA A 242 -5.44 9.41 0.62
N TYR A 243 -5.77 8.37 1.40
CA TYR A 243 -7.08 8.20 2.04
C TYR A 243 -7.08 8.64 3.50
N GLY A 244 -5.93 9.04 4.06
CA GLY A 244 -5.86 9.71 5.36
C GLY A 244 -6.23 8.86 6.57
N ASN A 245 -6.19 7.52 6.46
CA ASN A 245 -6.44 6.66 7.63
C ASN A 245 -5.19 6.69 8.54
N PRO A 246 -5.34 6.85 9.86
CA PRO A 246 -4.18 6.84 10.76
C PRO A 246 -3.51 5.46 10.80
N VAL A 247 -2.21 5.41 10.52
CA VAL A 247 -1.44 4.15 10.50
C VAL A 247 -1.52 3.38 11.83
N GLY A 248 -1.58 4.09 12.95
CA GLY A 248 -1.74 3.50 14.27
C GLY A 248 -3.06 2.76 14.44
N GLU A 249 -4.17 3.36 13.99
CA GLU A 249 -5.49 2.73 14.02
C GLU A 249 -5.56 1.52 13.07
N VAL A 250 -4.99 1.64 11.86
CA VAL A 250 -4.96 0.53 10.89
C VAL A 250 -4.13 -0.64 11.39
N GLY A 251 -2.95 -0.38 11.99
CA GLY A 251 -2.11 -1.43 12.61
C GLY A 251 -2.81 -2.12 13.79
N ALA A 252 -3.43 -1.34 14.67
CA ALA A 252 -4.19 -1.87 15.81
C ALA A 252 -5.42 -2.68 15.34
N ALA A 253 -6.10 -2.25 14.28
CA ALA A 253 -7.23 -2.96 13.70
C ALA A 253 -6.81 -4.31 13.09
N TRP A 254 -5.73 -4.35 12.32
CA TRP A 254 -5.19 -5.62 11.79
C TRP A 254 -4.80 -6.58 12.93
N ARG A 255 -4.15 -6.06 13.98
CA ARG A 255 -3.80 -6.85 15.17
C ARG A 255 -5.06 -7.46 15.80
N LYS A 256 -6.12 -6.67 15.98
CA LYS A 256 -7.40 -7.11 16.58
C LYS A 256 -8.11 -8.16 15.72
N VAL A 257 -7.95 -8.11 14.40
CA VAL A 257 -8.58 -9.07 13.46
C VAL A 257 -7.77 -10.36 13.36
N LEU A 258 -6.44 -10.29 13.34
CA LEU A 258 -5.56 -11.45 13.12
C LEU A 258 -5.21 -12.21 14.39
N LEU A 259 -5.08 -11.53 15.53
CA LEU A 259 -4.74 -12.17 16.79
C LEU A 259 -5.99 -12.46 17.63
N PRO A 260 -6.09 -13.66 18.24
CA PRO A 260 -7.16 -13.94 19.18
C PRO A 260 -7.06 -12.99 20.37
N ALA A 261 -8.18 -12.37 20.75
CA ALA A 261 -8.24 -11.57 21.97
C ALA A 261 -7.87 -12.46 23.18
N GLN A 262 -6.86 -12.05 23.95
CA GLN A 262 -6.55 -12.69 25.23
C GLN A 262 -7.78 -12.61 26.13
N GLU A 263 -8.15 -13.74 26.72
CA GLU A 263 -9.37 -13.84 27.53
C GLU A 263 -9.24 -12.97 28.78
N ALA A 264 -9.96 -11.86 28.83
CA ALA A 264 -10.41 -11.35 30.11
C ALA A 264 -11.40 -12.38 30.67
N LYS A 265 -11.02 -13.03 31.79
CA LYS A 265 -11.86 -14.02 32.50
C LYS A 265 -13.29 -13.49 32.61
N GLY A 266 -14.25 -14.13 31.94
CA GLY A 266 -15.70 -13.92 32.17
C GLY A 266 -16.56 -13.31 31.05
N LYS A 267 -16.04 -12.96 29.86
CA LYS A 267 -16.90 -12.56 28.72
C LYS A 267 -17.31 -13.75 27.84
N LYS A 268 -18.61 -13.86 27.53
CA LYS A 268 -19.20 -14.87 26.62
C LYS A 268 -18.40 -14.99 25.33
N ARG A 269 -18.28 -16.22 24.81
CA ARG A 269 -17.76 -16.57 23.47
C ARG A 269 -18.54 -15.79 22.39
N GLY A 270 -18.10 -14.56 22.08
CA GLY A 270 -18.44 -13.95 20.80
C GLY A 270 -17.80 -14.75 19.68
N ASP A 271 -18.39 -14.76 18.50
CA ASP A 271 -17.84 -15.39 17.29
C ASP A 271 -16.42 -14.88 17.03
N LYS A 272 -15.42 -15.62 17.53
CA LYS A 272 -14.01 -15.38 17.22
C LYS A 272 -13.74 -16.15 15.94
N GLU A 273 -13.76 -15.43 14.83
CA GLU A 273 -13.35 -15.98 13.54
C GLU A 273 -11.91 -16.50 13.61
N ARG A 274 -11.69 -17.65 12.97
CA ARG A 274 -10.37 -18.27 12.82
C ARG A 274 -10.03 -18.31 11.34
N TRP A 275 -8.80 -17.93 11.02
CA TRP A 275 -8.29 -17.83 9.66
C TRP A 275 -7.71 -19.18 9.18
N ILE A 276 -8.57 -20.19 9.03
CA ILE A 276 -8.16 -21.58 8.77
C ILE A 276 -7.58 -21.72 7.36
N GLY A 277 -6.40 -22.33 7.23
CA GLY A 277 -5.74 -22.52 5.95
C GLY A 277 -4.94 -21.31 5.46
N ILE A 278 -4.98 -20.18 6.19
CA ILE A 278 -4.05 -19.07 6.01
C ILE A 278 -2.82 -19.36 6.87
N GLU A 279 -1.69 -19.61 6.21
CA GLU A 279 -0.41 -19.99 6.81
C GLU A 279 0.44 -18.76 7.16
N ASP A 280 0.51 -17.78 6.26
CA ASP A 280 1.34 -16.58 6.39
C ASP A 280 0.56 -15.30 6.06
N VAL A 281 0.75 -14.25 6.85
CA VAL A 281 0.31 -12.88 6.56
C VAL A 281 1.49 -11.94 6.72
N VAL A 282 1.88 -11.29 5.63
CA VAL A 282 3.01 -10.35 5.60
C VAL A 282 2.52 -8.95 5.27
N PHE A 283 2.89 -7.98 6.09
CA PHE A 283 2.63 -6.56 5.84
C PHE A 283 3.79 -5.96 5.04
N ALA A 284 3.60 -5.74 3.74
CA ALA A 284 4.55 -5.06 2.88
C ALA A 284 4.31 -3.54 2.96
N ILE A 285 5.29 -2.80 3.49
CA ILE A 285 5.21 -1.35 3.65
C ILE A 285 6.53 -0.74 3.16
N LYS A 286 6.47 0.02 2.07
CA LYS A 286 7.68 0.58 1.44
C LYS A 286 8.37 1.64 2.31
N ASP A 287 7.59 2.57 2.88
CA ASP A 287 8.09 3.66 3.71
C ASP A 287 8.53 3.15 5.10
N ARG A 288 9.79 3.38 5.47
CA ARG A 288 10.39 2.89 6.72
C ARG A 288 9.69 3.46 7.96
N GLY A 289 9.48 4.78 8.01
CA GLY A 289 8.81 5.44 9.14
C GLY A 289 7.37 4.95 9.33
N MET A 290 6.63 4.74 8.24
CA MET A 290 5.29 4.17 8.27
C MET A 290 5.32 2.70 8.69
N ALA A 291 6.31 1.93 8.26
CA ALA A 291 6.49 0.53 8.66
C ALA A 291 6.74 0.42 10.17
N GLU A 292 7.57 1.32 10.73
CA GLU A 292 7.84 1.39 12.17
C GLU A 292 6.61 1.84 12.96
N ALA A 293 5.92 2.89 12.52
CA ALA A 293 4.69 3.35 13.14
C ALA A 293 3.61 2.25 13.14
N PHE A 294 3.50 1.50 12.03
CA PHE A 294 2.64 0.34 11.92
C PHE A 294 3.05 -0.76 12.88
N ARG A 295 4.35 -1.12 12.93
CA ARG A 295 4.88 -2.14 13.83
C ARG A 295 4.63 -1.80 15.29
N ARG A 296 4.85 -0.54 15.68
CA ARG A 296 4.58 -0.03 17.03
C ARG A 296 3.12 -0.20 17.42
N ALA A 297 2.20 0.09 16.51
CA ALA A 297 0.76 -0.03 16.76
C ALA A 297 0.25 -1.48 16.71
N PHE A 298 0.82 -2.31 15.83
CA PHE A 298 0.52 -3.74 15.76
C PHE A 298 1.07 -4.49 16.98
N GLY A 299 2.19 -4.01 17.53
CA GLY A 299 2.92 -4.59 18.64
C GLY A 299 4.35 -4.94 18.21
N ASN A 300 5.32 -4.48 19.01
CA ASN A 300 6.77 -4.59 18.71
C ASN A 300 7.27 -6.03 18.51
N SER A 301 6.49 -7.03 18.92
CA SER A 301 6.78 -8.44 18.72
C SER A 301 6.53 -8.95 17.29
N LEU A 302 6.00 -8.11 16.39
CA LEU A 302 5.83 -8.46 14.97
C LEU A 302 7.22 -8.63 14.32
N PRO A 303 7.60 -9.85 13.90
CA PRO A 303 8.90 -10.10 13.29
C PRO A 303 9.08 -9.30 12.00
N VAL A 304 10.30 -8.81 11.76
CA VAL A 304 10.67 -8.13 10.51
C VAL A 304 11.39 -9.12 9.60
N MET A 305 10.82 -9.38 8.43
CA MET A 305 11.41 -10.19 7.37
C MET A 305 12.41 -9.35 6.57
N LYS A 306 13.67 -9.79 6.52
CA LYS A 306 14.68 -9.22 5.61
C LYS A 306 14.51 -9.82 4.22
N MET A 307 14.59 -8.98 3.19
CA MET A 307 14.66 -9.45 1.80
C MET A 307 16.10 -9.86 1.47
N ALA A 308 16.25 -10.92 0.68
CA ALA A 308 17.57 -11.49 0.36
C ALA A 308 18.41 -10.63 -0.61
N ASP A 309 17.80 -9.63 -1.25
CA ASP A 309 18.44 -8.80 -2.29
C ASP A 309 18.46 -7.30 -1.93
N SER A 310 18.34 -6.92 -0.64
CA SER A 310 18.42 -5.52 -0.22
C SER A 310 19.82 -5.10 0.23
N ASP A 311 20.86 -5.63 -0.41
CA ASP A 311 22.19 -5.02 -0.35
C ASP A 311 22.16 -3.78 -1.28
N ASP A 312 22.24 -2.61 -0.66
CA ASP A 312 22.48 -1.30 -1.26
C ASP A 312 21.46 -0.80 -2.31
N VAL A 313 20.34 -0.23 -1.82
CA VAL A 313 19.69 0.90 -2.51
C VAL A 313 19.49 1.99 -1.46
N GLY A 314 20.57 2.72 -1.18
CA GLY A 314 20.55 3.99 -0.46
C GLY A 314 19.86 5.13 -1.22
N GLU A 315 19.21 4.87 -2.35
CA GLU A 315 18.59 5.91 -3.17
C GLU A 315 17.17 6.30 -2.70
N ASP A 316 16.42 5.42 -2.02
CA ASP A 316 15.00 5.65 -1.65
C ASP A 316 14.78 6.72 -0.57
N SER A 317 15.75 6.99 0.32
CA SER A 317 15.67 8.08 1.31
C SER A 317 15.92 9.45 0.66
N GLU A 318 16.91 9.55 -0.23
CA GLU A 318 17.16 10.76 -1.02
C GLU A 318 15.98 11.06 -1.97
N GLU A 319 15.30 10.04 -2.52
CA GLU A 319 14.15 10.24 -3.40
C GLU A 319 12.97 10.95 -2.73
N GLN A 320 12.74 10.68 -1.44
CA GLN A 320 11.60 11.20 -0.68
C GLN A 320 11.91 12.59 -0.11
N GLU A 321 13.16 12.85 0.28
CA GLU A 321 13.64 14.18 0.66
C GLU A 321 13.69 15.14 -0.54
N ASP A 322 14.18 14.69 -1.69
CA ASP A 322 14.18 15.43 -2.97
C ASP A 322 12.75 15.78 -3.41
N MET A 323 11.79 14.86 -3.20
CA MET A 323 10.38 15.07 -3.50
C MET A 323 9.77 16.15 -2.60
N ASP A 324 10.00 16.09 -1.28
CA ASP A 324 9.52 17.10 -0.33
C ASP A 324 10.19 18.47 -0.57
N GLU A 325 11.41 18.49 -1.13
CA GLU A 325 12.16 19.71 -1.39
C GLU A 325 11.67 20.39 -2.66
N ALA A 326 11.48 19.61 -3.72
CA ALA A 326 10.89 20.09 -4.96
C ALA A 326 9.46 20.63 -4.75
N ASP A 327 8.65 19.94 -3.95
CA ASP A 327 7.30 20.36 -3.59
C ASP A 327 7.26 21.65 -2.75
N SER A 328 8.29 21.89 -1.92
CA SER A 328 8.40 23.12 -1.12
C SER A 328 8.89 24.29 -1.99
N GLN A 329 9.81 24.02 -2.91
CA GLN A 329 10.31 25.01 -3.87
C GLN A 329 9.21 25.46 -4.84
N GLU A 330 8.40 24.53 -5.36
CA GLU A 330 7.26 24.85 -6.23
C GLU A 330 6.23 25.73 -5.50
N LEU A 331 6.03 25.49 -4.20
CA LEU A 331 5.12 26.29 -3.38
C LEU A 331 5.66 27.70 -3.13
N GLN A 332 6.98 27.84 -2.92
CA GLN A 332 7.66 29.14 -2.81
C GLN A 332 7.59 29.94 -4.11
N ASP A 333 7.76 29.28 -5.26
CA ASP A 333 7.68 29.94 -6.57
C ASP A 333 6.25 30.44 -6.87
N LYS A 334 5.23 29.65 -6.52
CA LYS A 334 3.82 30.07 -6.60
C LYS A 334 3.52 31.27 -5.70
N ILE A 335 4.10 31.32 -4.50
CA ILE A 335 3.97 32.46 -3.58
C ILE A 335 4.59 33.72 -4.21
N ARG A 336 5.81 33.64 -4.74
CA ARG A 336 6.49 34.78 -5.40
C ARG A 336 5.73 35.29 -6.63
N GLU A 337 5.17 34.38 -7.42
CA GLU A 337 4.35 34.73 -8.59
C GLU A 337 3.06 35.47 -8.16
N LEU A 338 2.37 34.95 -7.13
CA LEU A 338 1.16 35.58 -6.57
C LEU A 338 1.43 36.95 -5.96
N GLU A 339 2.55 37.13 -5.26
CA GLU A 339 2.98 38.42 -4.72
C GLU A 339 3.19 39.46 -5.82
N THR A 340 3.84 39.06 -6.92
CA THR A 340 4.06 39.91 -8.09
C THR A 340 2.74 40.34 -8.73
N ARG A 341 1.79 39.40 -8.88
CA ARG A 341 0.43 39.70 -9.41
C ARG A 341 -0.37 40.63 -8.50
N ILE A 342 -0.22 40.53 -7.18
CA ILE A 342 -0.88 41.43 -6.22
C ILE A 342 -0.30 42.84 -6.30
N GLN A 343 1.02 42.99 -6.50
CA GLN A 343 1.67 44.30 -6.67
C GLN A 343 1.29 44.98 -7.98
N GLN A 344 1.18 44.22 -9.08
CA GLN A 344 0.86 44.73 -10.41
C GLN A 344 -0.65 44.89 -10.67
N GLY A 345 -1.50 44.29 -9.83
CA GLY A 345 -2.95 44.32 -10.00
C GLY A 345 -3.60 45.64 -9.61
N GLY A 346 -4.32 46.28 -10.55
CA GLY A 346 -5.04 47.54 -10.34
C GLY A 346 -6.45 47.41 -9.74
N ASN A 347 -7.03 46.21 -9.65
CA ASN A 347 -8.40 46.00 -9.15
C ASN A 347 -8.42 45.55 -7.66
N PRO A 348 -9.04 46.33 -6.75
CA PRO A 348 -9.09 46.02 -5.30
C PRO A 348 -9.72 44.67 -4.96
N HIS A 349 -10.77 44.23 -5.67
CA HIS A 349 -11.45 42.96 -5.40
C HIS A 349 -10.59 41.75 -5.80
N VAL A 350 -9.85 41.87 -6.90
CA VAL A 350 -8.93 40.84 -7.37
C VAL A 350 -7.74 40.73 -6.41
N ARG A 351 -7.21 41.86 -5.91
CA ARG A 351 -6.17 41.87 -4.88
C ARG A 351 -6.62 41.15 -3.61
N ALA A 352 -7.82 41.44 -3.12
CA ALA A 352 -8.36 40.79 -1.92
C ALA A 352 -8.44 39.26 -2.08
N GLY A 353 -8.97 38.78 -3.22
CA GLY A 353 -9.03 37.33 -3.51
C GLY A 353 -7.66 36.67 -3.61
N LEU A 354 -6.69 37.32 -4.28
CA LEU A 354 -5.32 36.82 -4.39
C LEU A 354 -4.59 36.83 -3.04
N THR A 355 -4.85 37.82 -2.18
CA THR A 355 -4.30 37.86 -0.81
C THR A 355 -4.81 36.70 0.03
N THR A 356 -6.10 36.32 -0.08
CA THR A 356 -6.63 35.13 0.60
C THR A 356 -5.93 33.83 0.15
N VAL A 357 -5.71 33.68 -1.15
CA VAL A 357 -4.98 32.52 -1.71
C VAL A 357 -3.52 32.51 -1.24
N LEU A 358 -2.86 33.68 -1.23
CA LEU A 358 -1.48 33.83 -0.75
C LEU A 358 -1.34 33.41 0.72
N THR A 359 -2.29 33.78 1.57
CA THR A 359 -2.30 33.37 2.99
C THR A 359 -2.42 31.86 3.14
N GLY A 360 -3.28 31.22 2.33
CA GLY A 360 -3.42 29.76 2.33
C GLY A 360 -2.14 29.03 1.91
N LEU A 361 -1.45 29.51 0.87
CA LEU A 361 -0.19 28.92 0.40
C LEU A 361 0.95 29.12 1.40
N ARG A 362 1.02 30.28 2.08
CA ARG A 362 2.00 30.53 3.15
C ARG A 362 1.78 29.61 4.35
N SER A 363 0.53 29.33 4.73
CA SER A 363 0.20 28.37 5.78
C SER A 363 0.66 26.96 5.41
N GLN A 364 0.39 26.52 4.17
CA GLN A 364 0.83 25.22 3.66
C GLN A 364 2.36 25.10 3.62
N LEU A 365 3.08 26.19 3.31
CA LEU A 365 4.54 26.19 3.32
C LEU A 365 5.09 26.10 4.75
N ALA A 366 4.49 26.83 5.70
CA ALA A 366 4.87 26.78 7.11
C ALA A 366 4.67 25.37 7.70
N GLU A 367 3.54 24.72 7.43
CA GLU A 367 3.27 23.34 7.85
C GLU A 367 4.29 22.34 7.27
N LYS A 368 4.73 22.54 6.02
CA LYS A 368 5.78 21.72 5.40
C LYS A 368 7.16 21.98 6.01
N CYS A 369 7.51 23.23 6.32
CA CYS A 369 8.77 23.57 6.98
C CYS A 369 8.86 23.02 8.41
N THR A 370 7.76 23.05 9.17
CA THR A 370 7.73 22.47 10.52
C THR A 370 7.95 20.96 10.48
N LYS A 371 7.24 20.25 9.59
CA LYS A 371 7.44 18.80 9.39
C LYS A 371 8.85 18.42 8.95
N ARG A 372 9.56 19.33 8.27
CA ARG A 372 10.97 19.14 7.88
C ARG A 372 11.95 19.36 9.02
N ARG A 373 11.67 20.33 9.89
CA ARG A 373 12.50 20.60 11.06
C ARG A 373 12.40 19.47 12.08
N ASP A 374 11.19 18.99 12.32
CA ASP A 374 10.94 17.85 13.22
C ASP A 374 11.60 16.55 12.75
N ARG A 375 11.88 16.41 11.43
CA ARG A 375 12.64 15.28 10.85
C ARG A 375 14.15 15.42 11.00
N ARG A 376 14.70 16.62 10.74
CA ARG A 376 16.13 16.89 10.92
C ARG A 376 16.56 16.79 12.37
N ASP A 377 15.75 17.32 13.28
CA ASP A 377 16.03 17.23 14.71
C ASP A 377 16.01 15.76 15.19
N SER A 378 15.25 14.86 14.53
CA SER A 378 15.28 13.41 14.82
C SER A 378 16.44 12.65 14.17
N GLU A 379 16.97 13.12 13.03
CA GLU A 379 18.13 12.54 12.35
C GLU A 379 19.43 12.92 13.07
N GLU A 380 19.56 14.17 13.53
CA GLU A 380 20.70 14.64 14.34
C GLU A 380 20.77 13.92 15.70
N GLU A 381 19.63 13.58 16.32
CA GLU A 381 19.56 12.78 17.55
C GLU A 381 19.86 11.28 17.36
N GLU A 382 19.87 10.78 16.11
CA GLU A 382 20.28 9.42 15.76
C GLU A 382 21.78 9.37 15.42
N GLU A 383 22.32 10.38 14.73
CA GLU A 383 23.76 10.51 14.46
C GLU A 383 24.58 10.70 15.75
N GLU A 384 24.10 11.49 16.73
CA GLU A 384 24.78 11.64 18.03
C GLU A 384 24.78 10.35 18.87
N LYS A 385 23.85 9.41 18.64
CA LYS A 385 23.78 8.13 19.37
C LYS A 385 24.67 7.05 18.75
N ASP A 386 24.92 7.12 17.45
CA ASP A 386 25.83 6.20 16.77
C ASP A 386 27.30 6.55 17.10
N ASP A 387 27.65 7.85 17.20
CA ASP A 387 29.00 8.30 17.59
C ASP A 387 29.36 8.00 19.07
N GLU A 388 28.39 7.91 19.98
CA GLU A 388 28.63 7.50 21.38
C GLU A 388 28.85 5.97 21.55
N THR A 389 28.60 5.17 20.51
CA THR A 389 28.77 3.70 20.57
C THR A 389 30.08 3.17 20.00
N ASP A 390 30.91 4.03 19.40
CA ASP A 390 32.22 3.66 18.83
C ASP A 390 33.42 4.34 19.55
N SER A 391 33.21 4.86 20.77
CA SER A 391 34.25 5.44 21.66
C SER A 391 34.57 4.61 22.90
#